data_AF-A0ABD5DG79-F1
#
_entry.id   AF-A0ABD5DG79-F1
#
_cell.length_a   1.000
_cell.length_b   1.000
_cell.length_c   1.000
_cell.angle_alpha   90.00
_cell.angle_beta   90.00
_cell.angle_gamma   90.00
#
_symmetry.space_group_name_H-M   'P 1'
#
loop_
_entity.id
_entity.type
_entity.pdbx_description
1 polymer ?
#
loop_
_entity_poly.entity_id
_entity_poly.type
_entity_poly.pdbx_seq_one_letter_code
_entity_poly.pdbx_strand_id
1 'polypeptide(L)' 'DRNLTDENGPYIELMTGVFTDNQPDFTLLAPYEEKVFVQNFLPYSELGMVQNANTQLALKLVRESGQLQLGVYAIAPLN' A
#
# COMPACT_ATOMS: atom_id res chain seq x y z
N ASP A 1 -31.27 3.98 -0.57
CA ASP A 1 -30.41 2.84 -0.18
C ASP A 1 -30.24 1.84 -1.32
N ARG A 2 -29.66 2.25 -2.45
CA ARG A 2 -29.59 1.45 -3.69
C ARG A 2 -28.36 1.75 -4.57
N ASN A 3 -27.30 2.31 -3.98
CA ASN A 3 -26.45 3.24 -4.74
C ASN A 3 -24.95 2.90 -4.82
N LEU A 4 -24.48 1.75 -4.31
CA LEU A 4 -23.03 1.45 -4.32
C LEU A 4 -22.66 0.23 -5.16
N THR A 5 -23.54 -0.77 -5.27
CA THR A 5 -23.33 -1.94 -6.12
C THR A 5 -24.63 -2.33 -6.80
N ASP A 6 -24.55 -2.71 -8.07
CA ASP A 6 -25.73 -3.08 -8.88
C ASP A 6 -26.43 -4.33 -8.32
N GLU A 7 -25.69 -5.19 -7.61
CA GLU A 7 -26.18 -6.47 -7.08
C GLU A 7 -26.15 -6.58 -5.54
N ASN A 8 -26.01 -5.46 -4.80
CA ASN A 8 -25.77 -5.48 -3.34
C ASN A 8 -24.54 -6.32 -2.93
N GLY A 9 -23.54 -6.44 -3.80
CA GLY A 9 -22.28 -7.10 -3.49
C GLY A 9 -21.48 -6.35 -2.40
N PRO A 10 -20.51 -7.02 -1.76
CA PRO A 10 -19.65 -6.41 -0.76
C PRO A 10 -18.93 -5.17 -1.31
N TYR A 11 -18.98 -4.07 -0.58
CA TYR A 11 -18.30 -2.82 -0.92
C TYR A 11 -17.32 -2.47 0.20
N ILE A 12 -16.13 -2.02 -0.18
CA ILE A 12 -15.14 -1.47 0.75
C ILE A 12 -14.65 -0.13 0.20
N GLU A 13 -14.35 0.80 1.10
CA GLU A 13 -13.70 2.08 0.79
C GLU A 13 -12.38 2.14 1.53
N LEU A 14 -11.29 2.29 0.77
CA LEU A 14 -9.95 2.42 1.30
C LEU A 14 -9.58 3.90 1.33
N MET A 15 -9.36 4.43 2.54
CA MET A 15 -8.87 5.80 2.74
C MET A 15 -7.40 5.76 3.14
N THR A 16 -6.59 6.53 2.43
CA THR A 16 -5.13 6.52 2.53
C THR A 16 -4.63 7.96 2.55
N GLY A 17 -3.83 8.30 3.55
CA GLY A 17 -3.27 9.63 3.74
C GLY A 17 -1.75 9.61 3.71
N VAL A 18 -1.14 10.80 3.63
CA VAL A 18 0.29 11.02 3.79
C VAL A 18 0.54 11.85 5.04
N PHE A 19 1.55 11.47 5.82
CA PHE A 19 2.08 12.24 6.94
C PHE A 19 3.59 12.42 6.71
N THR A 20 4.14 13.57 7.08
CA THR A 20 5.59 13.78 7.00
C THR A 20 6.14 14.22 8.35
N ASP A 21 7.31 13.69 8.69
CA ASP A 21 7.97 14.01 9.95
C ASP A 21 8.48 15.45 10.03
N ASN A 22 8.80 16.05 8.86
CA ASN A 22 9.47 17.36 8.80
C ASN A 22 8.54 18.52 8.42
N GLN A 23 7.29 18.25 8.03
CA GLN A 23 6.31 19.30 7.76
C GLN A 23 5.02 19.00 8.52
N PRO A 24 4.70 19.79 9.55
CA PRO A 24 3.54 19.53 10.41
C PRO A 24 2.20 19.84 9.73
N ASP A 25 2.20 20.47 8.55
CA ASP A 25 0.98 20.92 7.89
C ASP A 25 1.01 20.68 6.37
N PHE A 26 0.18 19.75 5.91
CA PHE A 26 -0.12 19.49 4.48
C PHE A 26 -1.37 20.22 3.99
N THR A 27 -2.04 20.94 4.88
CA THR A 27 -3.26 21.70 4.58
C THR A 27 -2.96 22.99 3.84
N LEU A 28 -1.70 23.47 3.88
CA LEU A 28 -1.27 24.72 3.27
C LEU A 28 -0.26 24.48 2.15
N LEU A 29 -0.45 25.21 1.04
CA LEU A 29 0.43 25.29 -0.12
C LEU A 29 0.81 26.77 -0.32
N ALA A 30 2.12 27.07 -0.31
CA ALA A 30 2.61 28.41 -0.61
C ALA A 30 2.46 28.74 -2.11
N PRO A 31 2.47 30.03 -2.52
CA PRO A 31 2.47 30.39 -3.92
C PRO A 31 3.62 29.70 -4.67
N TYR A 32 3.28 29.01 -5.76
CA TYR A 32 4.21 28.22 -6.60
C TYR A 32 4.82 26.98 -5.92
N GLU A 33 4.25 26.50 -4.81
CA GLU A 33 4.66 25.23 -4.17
C GLU A 33 3.84 24.04 -4.72
N GLU A 34 4.50 22.91 -4.97
CA GLU A 34 3.87 21.64 -5.34
C GLU A 34 4.23 20.54 -4.32
N LYS A 35 3.25 19.73 -3.94
CA LYS A 35 3.44 18.53 -3.12
C LYS A 35 2.92 17.32 -3.88
N VAL A 36 3.78 16.32 -4.09
CA VAL A 36 3.43 15.09 -4.80
C VAL A 36 3.54 13.90 -3.85
N PHE A 37 2.50 13.09 -3.83
CA PHE A 37 2.51 11.78 -3.17
C PHE A 37 1.98 10.73 -4.16
N VAL A 38 2.51 9.52 -4.05
CA VAL A 38 2.09 8.38 -4.88
C VAL A 38 1.69 7.25 -3.97
N GLN A 39 0.52 6.67 -4.23
CA GLN A 39 0.03 5.51 -3.51
C GLN A 39 -0.14 4.36 -4.48
N ASN A 40 0.48 3.23 -4.17
CA ASN A 40 0.45 2.04 -5.01
C ASN A 40 -0.39 0.97 -4.31
N PHE A 41 -1.50 0.56 -4.92
CA PHE A 41 -2.33 -0.54 -4.46
C PHE A 41 -1.89 -1.82 -5.19
N LEU A 42 -1.34 -2.77 -4.43
CA LEU A 42 -0.74 -3.98 -4.98
C LEU A 42 -1.69 -5.17 -4.79
N PRO A 43 -2.03 -5.92 -5.86
CA PRO A 43 -3.01 -7.00 -5.78
C PRO A 43 -2.38 -8.32 -5.30
N TYR A 44 -1.78 -8.34 -4.11
CA TYR A 44 -1.29 -9.57 -3.48
C TYR A 44 -2.23 -10.02 -2.36
N SER A 45 -2.48 -11.32 -2.27
CA SER A 45 -3.39 -11.91 -1.27
C SER A 45 -2.71 -12.95 -0.38
N GLU A 46 -1.80 -13.75 -0.92
CA GLU A 46 -1.26 -14.93 -0.21
C GLU A 46 -0.03 -14.65 0.66
N LEU A 47 0.72 -13.55 0.39
CA LEU A 47 1.94 -13.25 1.15
C LEU A 47 1.67 -12.89 2.61
N GLY A 48 0.45 -12.44 2.97
CA GLY A 48 0.12 -11.97 4.31
C GLY A 48 0.88 -10.70 4.69
N MET A 49 1.39 -10.62 5.92
CA MET A 49 2.13 -9.44 6.39
C MET A 49 3.52 -9.38 5.75
N VAL A 50 3.74 -8.36 4.91
CA VAL A 50 5.01 -8.07 4.25
C VAL A 50 5.93 -7.25 5.17
N GLN A 51 7.24 -7.47 5.08
CA GLN A 51 8.23 -6.72 5.86
C GLN A 51 8.86 -5.60 5.02
N ASN A 52 8.90 -5.77 3.70
CA ASN A 52 9.37 -4.73 2.79
C ASN A 52 8.62 -4.84 1.46
N ALA A 53 8.26 -3.72 0.86
CA ALA A 53 7.59 -3.69 -0.44
C ALA A 53 7.92 -2.39 -1.18
N ASN A 54 8.01 -2.48 -2.50
CA ASN A 54 8.08 -1.35 -3.42
C ASN A 54 7.31 -1.69 -4.71
N THR A 55 7.42 -0.87 -5.76
CA THR A 55 6.72 -1.10 -7.03
C THR A 55 7.31 -2.24 -7.88
N GLN A 56 8.35 -2.93 -7.40
CA GLN A 56 9.00 -4.05 -8.09
C GLN A 56 8.71 -5.38 -7.41
N LEU A 57 8.77 -5.40 -6.07
CA LEU A 57 8.72 -6.60 -5.25
C LEU A 57 8.05 -6.31 -3.91
N ALA A 58 7.28 -7.27 -3.40
CA ALA A 58 6.97 -7.40 -1.98
C ALA A 58 7.65 -8.64 -1.38
N LEU A 59 8.29 -8.45 -0.22
CA LEU A 59 9.05 -9.46 0.50
C LEU A 59 8.40 -9.72 1.87
N LYS A 60 8.16 -11.01 2.14
CA LYS A 60 7.93 -11.53 3.48
C LYS A 60 9.18 -12.26 3.96
N LEU A 61 9.69 -11.87 5.12
CA LEU A 61 10.80 -12.52 5.80
C LEU A 61 10.49 -12.56 7.30
N VAL A 62 10.00 -13.71 7.77
CA VAL A 62 9.61 -13.88 9.17
C VAL A 62 10.34 -15.07 9.77
N ARG A 63 10.83 -14.91 11.01
CA ARG A 63 11.42 -16.01 11.78
C ARG A 63 10.40 -16.52 12.78
N GLU A 64 10.02 -17.79 12.65
CA GLU A 64 9.07 -18.47 13.55
C GLU A 64 9.63 -19.83 13.96
N SER A 65 9.56 -20.15 15.26
CA SER A 65 9.97 -21.47 15.79
C SER A 65 11.38 -21.92 15.36
N GLY A 66 12.31 -20.97 15.25
CA GLY A 66 13.68 -21.23 14.81
C GLY A 66 13.86 -21.38 13.29
N GLN A 67 12.78 -21.39 12.50
CA GLN A 67 12.79 -21.45 11.05
C GLN A 67 12.58 -20.07 10.42
N LEU A 68 13.05 -19.92 9.18
CA LEU A 68 12.88 -18.71 8.39
C LEU A 68 11.84 -18.98 7.29
N GLN A 69 10.77 -18.20 7.29
CA GLN A 69 9.77 -18.20 6.22
C GLN A 69 10.06 -17.04 5.27
N LEU A 70 10.24 -17.37 3.99
CA LEU A 70 10.46 -16.43 2.90
C LEU A 70 9.26 -16.45 1.95
N GLY A 71 8.76 -15.28 1.60
CA GLY A 71 7.74 -15.08 0.56
C GLY A 71 8.13 -13.92 -0.35
N VAL A 72 7.90 -14.09 -1.65
CA VAL A 72 8.28 -13.12 -2.69
C VAL A 72 7.08 -12.97 -3.61
N TYR A 73 6.65 -11.73 -3.84
CA TYR A 73 5.64 -11.39 -4.85
C TYR A 73 6.21 -10.37 -5.81
N ALA A 74 6.39 -10.78 -7.07
CA ALA A 74 6.84 -9.90 -8.14
C ALA A 74 5.69 -9.02 -8.61
N ILE A 75 5.89 -7.70 -8.52
CA ILE A 75 4.92 -6.68 -8.96
C ILE A 75 5.27 -6.24 -10.38
N ALA A 76 6.57 -6.15 -10.67
CA ALA A 76 7.12 -5.91 -11.99
C ALA A 76 7.83 -7.16 -12.52
N PRO A 77 8.01 -7.30 -13.85
CA PRO A 77 8.79 -8.37 -14.44
C PRO A 77 10.20 -8.45 -13.87
N LEU A 78 10.64 -9.67 -13.55
CA LEU A 78 12.01 -9.96 -13.14
C LEU A 78 12.83 -10.19 -14.42
N ASN A 79 13.46 -9.13 -14.93
CA ASN A 79 14.35 -9.19 -16.09
C ASN A 79 15.76 -9.64 -15.70
#